data_AF-K1XQ80-F1
#
_entry.id   AF-K1XQ80-F1
#
_cell.length_a   1.000
_cell.length_b   1.000
_cell.length_c   1.000
_cell.angle_alpha   90.00
_cell.angle_beta   90.00
_cell.angle_gamma   90.00
#
_symmetry.space_group_name_H-M   'P 1'
#
loop_
_entity.id
_entity.type
_entity.pdbx_description
1 polymer ?
#
loop_
_entity_poly.entity_id
_entity_poly.type
_entity_poly.pdbx_seq_one_letter_code
_entity_poly.pdbx_strand_id
1 'polypeptide(L)'
;MSRKKAEDFIISYIEKLLPKSGNREIYFELFASMSDKQFDDFMKALEDGTKRLAIIAPNLADSKLSINNNLAIADELGHNFFERIWMVDSNSSGDVPPYLSPLPYLIVDLPLRRQAQLLVKKVSIPENNRSIDDFTGQPTGASKGSKISYPEIQILSAINLEESLVELLKVRGGDLGSFDAANDSISKTGGFSLKAIEHLGTGVISTQTLHTLLTAMHLKNSLL
;
A
#
# COMPACT_ATOMS: atom_id res chain seq x y z
N MET A 1 1.91 30.95 35.77
CA MET A 1 0.69 31.50 35.12
C MET A 1 -0.50 31.21 36.02
N SER A 2 -1.45 32.14 36.15
CA SER A 2 -2.69 31.87 36.90
C SER A 2 -3.61 30.97 36.06
N ARG A 3 -4.03 29.82 36.61
CA ARG A 3 -4.90 28.80 35.97
C ARG A 3 -5.99 29.37 35.07
N LYS A 4 -6.78 30.31 35.59
CA LYS A 4 -7.86 31.00 34.84
C LYS A 4 -7.40 31.66 33.54
N LYS A 5 -6.22 32.29 33.53
CA LYS A 5 -5.69 32.93 32.31
C LYS A 5 -5.30 31.92 31.24
N ALA A 6 -4.83 30.74 31.64
CA ALA A 6 -4.50 29.67 30.70
C ALA A 6 -5.78 29.02 30.14
N GLU A 7 -6.78 28.78 30.99
CA GLU A 7 -8.09 28.27 30.59
C GLU A 7 -8.79 29.23 29.62
N ASP A 8 -8.86 30.51 29.95
CA ASP A 8 -9.48 31.55 29.10
C ASP A 8 -8.77 31.66 27.75
N PHE A 9 -7.44 31.58 27.75
CA PHE A 9 -6.64 31.57 26.52
C PHE A 9 -7.02 30.38 25.64
N ILE A 10 -6.96 29.16 26.16
CA ILE A 10 -7.25 27.94 25.39
C ILE A 10 -8.68 27.97 24.84
N ILE A 11 -9.66 28.34 25.67
CA ILE A 11 -11.07 28.40 25.25
C ILE A 11 -11.27 29.44 24.14
N SER A 12 -10.66 30.62 24.27
CA SER A 12 -10.82 31.70 23.27
C SER A 12 -10.30 31.31 21.89
N TYR A 13 -9.14 30.64 21.82
CA TYR A 13 -8.55 30.24 20.54
C TYR A 13 -9.26 29.03 19.93
N ILE A 14 -9.77 28.11 20.74
CA ILE A 14 -10.59 26.98 20.24
C ILE A 14 -11.92 27.48 19.64
N GLU A 15 -12.56 28.47 20.27
CA GLU A 15 -13.76 29.11 19.74
C GLU A 15 -13.48 29.88 18.45
N LYS A 16 -12.34 30.58 18.36
CA LYS A 16 -11.91 31.26 17.12
C LYS A 16 -11.65 30.29 15.98
N LEU A 17 -11.05 29.13 16.25
CA LEU A 17 -10.73 28.13 15.22
C LEU A 17 -11.97 27.51 14.59
N LEU A 18 -12.98 27.18 15.40
CA LEU A 18 -14.26 26.66 14.91
C LEU A 18 -15.44 27.31 15.67
N PRO A 19 -15.96 28.44 15.17
CA PRO A 19 -17.06 29.12 15.85
C PRO A 19 -18.32 28.24 15.82
N LYS A 20 -19.12 28.27 16.90
CA LYS A 20 -20.42 27.57 17.01
C LYS A 20 -20.38 26.03 16.89
N SER A 21 -19.26 25.37 17.22
CA SER A 21 -19.16 23.90 17.16
C SER A 21 -19.43 23.16 18.48
N GLY A 22 -19.74 23.88 19.57
CA GLY A 22 -19.86 23.29 20.90
C GLY A 22 -18.52 22.94 21.57
N ASN A 23 -17.38 23.13 20.88
CA ASN A 23 -16.05 22.82 21.44
C ASN A 23 -15.76 23.62 22.73
N ARG A 24 -16.24 24.87 22.82
CA ARG A 24 -16.06 25.70 24.02
C ARG A 24 -16.66 25.06 25.28
N GLU A 25 -17.86 24.49 25.17
CA GLU A 25 -18.56 23.86 26.31
C GLU A 25 -17.81 22.61 26.78
N ILE A 26 -17.33 21.80 25.83
CA ILE A 26 -16.54 20.60 26.12
C ILE A 26 -15.27 20.94 26.92
N TYR A 27 -14.53 21.97 26.51
CA TYR A 27 -13.32 22.38 27.22
C TYR A 27 -13.62 23.07 28.56
N PHE A 28 -14.72 23.82 28.65
CA PHE A 28 -15.16 24.42 29.91
C PHE A 28 -15.52 23.35 30.95
N GLU A 29 -16.31 22.33 30.57
CA GLU A 29 -16.64 21.20 31.44
C GLU A 29 -15.40 20.38 31.82
N LEU A 30 -14.50 20.16 30.87
CA LEU A 30 -13.24 19.46 31.11
C LEU A 30 -12.41 20.16 32.18
N PHE A 31 -12.20 21.48 32.05
CA PHE A 31 -11.42 22.24 33.03
C PHE A 31 -12.14 22.40 34.36
N ALA A 32 -13.47 22.51 34.38
CA ALA A 32 -14.27 22.57 35.61
C ALA A 32 -14.19 21.27 36.43
N SER A 33 -14.06 20.12 35.76
CA SER A 33 -13.94 18.81 36.42
C SER A 33 -12.54 18.52 37.01
N MET A 34 -11.52 19.30 36.65
CA MET A 34 -10.13 19.08 37.07
C MET A 34 -9.75 19.86 38.33
N SER A 35 -9.01 19.21 39.22
CA SER A 35 -8.29 19.88 40.33
C SER A 35 -7.05 20.62 39.85
N ASP A 36 -6.49 21.54 40.66
CA ASP A 36 -5.30 22.33 40.29
C ASP A 36 -4.09 21.45 39.94
N LYS A 37 -3.88 20.34 40.68
CA LYS A 37 -2.80 19.39 40.40
C LYS A 37 -3.00 18.68 39.06
N GLN A 38 -4.24 18.27 38.76
CA GLN A 38 -4.57 17.63 37.49
C GLN A 38 -4.42 18.59 36.31
N PHE A 39 -4.70 19.87 36.51
CA PHE A 39 -4.49 20.90 35.52
C PHE A 39 -2.98 21.13 35.25
N ASP A 40 -2.16 21.20 36.29
CA ASP A 40 -0.69 21.30 36.14
C ASP A 40 -0.10 20.09 35.41
N ASP A 41 -0.56 18.88 35.75
CA ASP A 41 -0.15 17.66 35.06
C ASP A 41 -0.65 17.62 33.60
N PHE A 42 -1.83 18.20 33.32
CA PHE A 42 -2.34 18.36 31.96
C PHE A 42 -1.49 19.35 31.16
N MET A 43 -1.10 20.48 31.74
CA MET A 43 -0.22 21.46 31.09
C MET A 43 1.16 20.88 30.79
N LYS A 44 1.75 20.12 31.71
CA LYS A 44 2.99 19.37 31.45
C LYS A 44 2.82 18.36 30.32
N ALA A 45 1.70 17.61 30.33
CA ALA A 45 1.42 16.64 29.27
C ALA A 45 1.24 17.28 27.88
N LEU A 46 0.75 18.53 27.81
CA LEU A 46 0.69 19.33 26.59
C LEU A 46 2.09 19.78 26.14
N GLU A 47 2.94 20.20 27.07
CA GLU A 47 4.34 20.60 26.79
C GLU A 47 5.18 19.41 26.27
N ASP A 48 4.99 18.23 26.86
CA ASP A 48 5.66 16.98 26.45
C ASP A 48 5.10 16.39 25.13
N GLY A 49 4.02 16.95 24.59
CA GLY A 49 3.37 16.47 23.36
C GLY A 49 2.64 15.13 23.48
N THR A 50 2.53 14.57 24.69
CA THR A 50 1.81 13.30 24.97
C THR A 50 0.30 13.47 24.80
N LYS A 51 -0.22 14.65 25.12
CA LYS A 51 -1.61 15.06 24.87
C LYS A 51 -1.61 16.23 23.89
N ARG A 52 -2.60 16.26 23.00
CA ARG A 52 -2.85 17.35 22.07
C ARG A 52 -4.28 17.84 22.25
N LEU A 53 -4.50 19.13 22.05
CA LEU A 53 -5.85 19.69 22.00
C LEU A 53 -6.56 19.17 20.75
N ALA A 54 -7.68 18.50 20.95
CA ALA A 54 -8.49 17.95 19.87
C ALA A 54 -9.61 18.93 19.50
N ILE A 55 -9.79 19.16 18.21
CA ILE A 55 -10.93 19.93 17.69
C ILE A 55 -11.92 18.92 17.12
N ILE A 56 -13.15 18.93 17.65
CA ILE A 56 -14.23 18.12 17.10
C ILE A 56 -14.92 18.96 16.04
N ALA A 57 -14.86 18.50 14.79
CA ALA A 57 -15.51 19.11 13.65
C ALA A 57 -16.50 18.09 13.06
N PRO A 58 -17.80 18.18 13.41
CA PRO A 58 -18.79 17.26 12.88
C PRO A 58 -18.96 17.44 11.37
N ASN A 59 -19.17 16.33 10.66
CA ASN A 59 -19.34 16.35 9.22
C ASN A 59 -20.67 17.05 8.87
N LEU A 60 -20.67 17.93 7.85
CA LEU A 60 -21.84 18.72 7.41
C LEU A 60 -22.37 19.78 8.40
N ALA A 61 -21.60 20.19 9.41
CA ALA A 61 -21.98 21.31 10.26
C ALA A 61 -21.93 22.66 9.51
N ASP A 62 -22.76 23.62 9.95
CA ASP A 62 -22.78 24.98 9.42
C ASP A 62 -21.45 25.72 9.64
N SER A 63 -20.72 25.35 10.70
CA SER A 63 -19.38 25.84 11.00
C SER A 63 -18.31 25.01 10.29
N LYS A 64 -17.57 25.65 9.39
CA LYS A 64 -16.49 25.03 8.61
C LYS A 64 -15.13 25.58 9.04
N LEU A 65 -14.15 24.70 9.16
CA LEU A 65 -12.75 25.09 9.25
C LEU A 65 -12.34 25.80 7.95
N SER A 66 -11.72 26.97 8.07
CA SER A 66 -11.26 27.77 6.94
C SER A 66 -9.77 28.03 7.06
N ILE A 67 -9.04 27.83 5.95
CA ILE A 67 -7.59 28.06 5.89
C ILE A 67 -7.27 29.53 6.22
N ASN A 68 -8.04 30.47 5.67
CA ASN A 68 -7.83 31.91 5.90
C ASN A 68 -7.97 32.30 7.38
N ASN A 69 -8.94 31.69 8.08
CA ASN A 69 -9.14 31.93 9.51
C ASN A 69 -7.95 31.39 10.33
N ASN A 70 -7.47 30.19 9.99
CA ASN A 70 -6.34 29.58 10.68
C ASN A 70 -5.03 30.37 10.46
N LEU A 71 -4.81 30.92 9.27
CA LEU A 71 -3.67 31.79 9.00
C LEU A 71 -3.74 33.09 9.80
N ALA A 72 -4.91 33.75 9.84
CA ALA A 72 -5.10 34.97 10.64
C ALA A 72 -4.89 34.72 12.15
N ILE A 73 -5.36 33.58 12.66
CA ILE A 73 -5.14 33.18 14.06
C ILE A 73 -3.66 32.92 14.34
N ALA A 74 -2.93 32.33 13.38
CA ALA A 74 -1.50 32.12 13.53
C ALA A 74 -0.72 33.44 13.54
N ASP A 75 -1.11 34.41 12.72
CA ASP A 75 -0.54 35.77 12.76
C ASP A 75 -0.80 36.44 14.13
N GLU A 76 -2.00 36.29 14.70
CA GLU A 76 -2.32 36.77 16.06
C GLU A 76 -1.47 36.10 17.15
N LEU A 77 -1.14 34.82 16.98
CA LEU A 77 -0.29 34.05 17.90
C LEU A 77 1.21 34.26 17.64
N GLY A 78 1.59 34.99 16.60
CA GLY A 78 2.97 35.20 16.18
C GLY A 78 3.64 33.95 15.60
N HIS A 79 2.87 33.01 15.06
CA HIS A 79 3.38 31.78 14.43
C HIS A 79 3.32 31.88 12.90
N ASN A 80 4.44 31.59 12.24
CA ASN A 80 4.52 31.57 10.78
C ASN A 80 4.62 30.12 10.27
N PHE A 81 3.59 29.63 9.58
CA PHE A 81 3.62 28.29 9.00
C PHE A 81 4.52 28.16 7.75
N PHE A 82 4.90 29.27 7.13
CA PHE A 82 5.67 29.30 5.88
C PHE A 82 7.13 29.59 6.17
N GLU A 83 7.92 28.53 6.32
CA GLU A 83 9.34 28.61 6.66
C GLU A 83 10.21 28.14 5.48
N ARG A 84 11.44 28.65 5.41
CA ARG A 84 12.45 28.13 4.49
C ARG A 84 13.22 27.01 5.16
N ILE A 85 13.41 25.92 4.43
CA ILE A 85 13.99 24.69 4.96
C ILE A 85 15.45 24.64 4.54
N TRP A 86 16.33 24.34 5.50
CA TRP A 86 17.71 23.95 5.21
C TRP A 86 17.73 22.50 4.72
N MET A 87 18.12 22.32 3.47
CA MET A 87 18.30 21.01 2.87
C MET A 87 19.75 20.59 3.12
N VAL A 88 19.92 19.66 4.07
CA VAL A 88 21.20 19.06 4.40
C VAL A 88 21.24 17.67 3.80
N ASP A 89 22.23 17.38 2.97
CA ASP A 89 22.47 16.02 2.49
C ASP A 89 23.11 15.21 3.62
N SER A 90 22.36 14.25 4.19
CA SER A 90 22.86 13.37 5.25
C SER A 90 23.74 12.22 4.72
N ASN A 91 23.80 12.02 3.40
CA ASN A 91 24.46 10.87 2.77
C ASN A 91 25.71 11.26 1.97
N SER A 92 25.82 12.50 1.49
CA SER A 92 27.09 12.98 0.90
C SER A 92 28.11 13.24 1.99
N SER A 93 29.32 12.75 1.78
CA SER A 93 30.49 12.92 2.66
C SER A 93 31.02 14.36 2.64
N GLY A 94 30.16 15.35 2.92
CA GLY A 94 30.51 16.77 2.99
C GLY A 94 30.65 17.50 1.65
N ASP A 95 30.38 16.84 0.52
CA ASP A 95 30.66 17.40 -0.82
C ASP A 95 29.60 18.40 -1.33
N VAL A 96 28.39 18.36 -0.77
CA VAL A 96 27.31 19.29 -1.14
C VAL A 96 27.06 20.26 0.03
N PRO A 97 27.33 21.57 -0.12
CA PRO A 97 27.03 22.52 0.94
C PRO A 97 25.52 22.55 1.19
N PRO A 98 25.09 22.66 2.46
CA PRO A 98 23.68 22.80 2.78
C PRO A 98 23.15 24.05 2.08
N TYR A 99 21.96 23.94 1.48
CA TYR A 99 21.34 25.07 0.80
C TYR A 99 19.96 25.36 1.38
N LEU A 100 19.59 26.63 1.35
CA LEU A 100 18.29 27.08 1.80
C LEU A 100 17.29 26.94 0.64
N SER A 101 16.09 26.47 0.94
CA SER A 101 15.01 26.44 -0.05
C SER A 101 14.75 27.83 -0.63
N PRO A 102 14.62 27.98 -1.96
CA PRO A 102 14.44 29.30 -2.59
C PRO A 102 13.08 29.93 -2.21
N LEU A 103 12.07 29.08 -2.05
CA LEU A 103 10.73 29.46 -1.65
C LEU A 103 10.43 28.95 -0.22
N PRO A 104 9.61 29.68 0.55
CA PRO A 104 9.08 29.18 1.82
C PRO A 104 8.02 28.10 1.56
N TYR A 105 7.99 27.09 2.42
CA TYR A 105 7.06 25.96 2.36
C TYR A 105 6.21 25.89 3.62
N LEU A 106 4.99 25.37 3.47
CA LEU A 106 4.09 25.12 4.59
C LEU A 106 4.61 23.93 5.42
N ILE A 107 4.98 24.19 6.67
CA ILE A 107 5.43 23.17 7.62
C ILE A 107 4.32 22.92 8.64
N VAL A 108 3.79 21.70 8.67
CA VAL A 108 2.69 21.31 9.55
C VAL A 108 2.83 19.86 10.00
N ASP A 109 2.40 19.58 11.23
CA ASP A 109 2.24 18.21 11.74
C ASP A 109 0.93 17.60 11.27
N LEU A 110 1.00 16.55 10.45
CA LEU A 110 -0.18 15.85 9.96
C LEU A 110 -0.29 14.43 10.56
N PRO A 111 -1.50 14.00 10.95
CA PRO A 111 -1.71 12.64 11.41
C PRO A 111 -1.66 11.67 10.22
N LEU A 112 -0.51 11.04 10.01
CA LEU A 112 -0.35 9.97 9.03
C LEU A 112 -0.71 8.62 9.66
N ARG A 113 -1.50 7.82 8.94
CA ARG A 113 -1.81 6.43 9.32
C ARG A 113 -1.19 5.49 8.30
N ARG A 114 -0.55 4.42 8.79
CA ARG A 114 -0.01 3.36 7.91
C ARG A 114 -1.16 2.50 7.38
N GLN A 115 -1.20 2.29 6.07
CA GLN A 115 -2.16 1.39 5.44
C GLN A 115 -1.92 -0.06 5.88
N ALA A 116 -2.99 -0.86 5.96
CA ALA A 116 -2.90 -2.28 6.35
C ALA A 116 -2.19 -3.16 5.30
N GLN A 117 -2.06 -2.66 4.07
CA GLN A 117 -1.50 -3.37 2.93
C GLN A 117 0.00 -3.11 2.80
N LEU A 118 0.78 -3.99 3.41
CA LEU A 118 2.24 -3.94 3.40
C LEU A 118 2.81 -4.69 2.21
N LEU A 119 4.01 -4.29 1.75
CA LEU A 119 4.74 -4.97 0.67
C LEU A 119 4.93 -6.47 0.98
N VAL A 120 5.28 -6.80 2.22
CA VAL A 120 5.47 -8.19 2.68
C VAL A 120 4.24 -9.06 2.44
N LYS A 121 3.03 -8.49 2.53
CA LYS A 121 1.77 -9.21 2.25
C LYS A 121 1.46 -9.33 0.76
N LYS A 122 2.11 -8.52 -0.08
CA LYS A 122 1.89 -8.48 -1.54
C LYS A 122 2.93 -9.28 -2.32
N VAL A 123 4.07 -9.61 -1.71
CA VAL A 123 5.08 -10.48 -2.34
C VAL A 123 4.52 -11.90 -2.38
N SER A 124 4.47 -12.49 -3.57
CA SER A 124 4.04 -13.87 -3.81
C SER A 124 5.21 -14.65 -4.39
N ILE A 125 5.84 -15.48 -3.57
CA ILE A 125 6.90 -16.40 -3.99
C ILE A 125 6.35 -17.81 -3.72
N PRO A 126 6.24 -18.68 -4.74
CA PRO A 126 5.83 -20.07 -4.54
C PRO A 126 6.73 -20.78 -3.55
N GLU A 127 6.14 -21.56 -2.64
CA GLU A 127 6.91 -22.32 -1.64
C GLU A 127 7.52 -23.58 -2.24
N ASN A 128 6.81 -24.20 -3.18
CA ASN A 128 7.20 -25.44 -3.82
C ASN A 128 6.56 -25.57 -5.21
N ASN A 129 6.93 -26.61 -5.95
CA ASN A 129 6.44 -26.89 -7.29
C ASN A 129 5.67 -28.23 -7.36
N ARG A 130 4.98 -28.62 -6.28
CA ARG A 130 4.37 -29.95 -6.11
C ARG A 130 2.84 -29.92 -6.08
N SER A 131 2.23 -28.75 -5.89
CA SER A 131 0.78 -28.60 -5.86
C SER A 131 0.25 -28.34 -7.27
N ILE A 132 -0.32 -29.38 -7.87
CA ILE A 132 -0.95 -29.32 -9.19
C ILE A 132 -2.44 -29.63 -9.08
N ASP A 133 -3.23 -29.04 -9.97
CA ASP A 133 -4.64 -29.38 -10.14
C ASP A 133 -4.79 -30.58 -11.07
N ASP A 134 -5.59 -31.56 -10.64
CA ASP A 134 -5.76 -32.83 -11.33
C ASP A 134 -6.52 -32.69 -12.67
N PHE A 135 -7.48 -31.76 -12.74
CA PHE A 135 -8.29 -31.56 -13.95
C PHE A 135 -7.58 -30.78 -15.05
N THR A 136 -6.60 -29.95 -14.70
CA THR A 136 -5.94 -29.05 -15.66
C THR A 136 -4.45 -29.30 -15.83
N GLY A 137 -3.81 -30.01 -14.90
CA GLY A 137 -2.36 -30.18 -14.82
C GLY A 137 -1.61 -28.92 -14.41
N GLN A 138 -2.32 -27.86 -14.00
CA GLN A 138 -1.73 -26.54 -13.74
C GLN A 138 -1.31 -26.37 -12.26
N PRO A 139 -0.29 -25.54 -11.98
CA PRO A 139 0.11 -25.24 -10.61
C PRO A 139 -1.00 -24.51 -9.83
N THR A 140 -1.30 -24.98 -8.62
CA THR A 140 -2.32 -24.42 -7.73
C THR A 140 -1.84 -24.29 -6.29
N GLY A 141 -2.62 -23.61 -5.45
CA GLY A 141 -2.31 -23.41 -4.04
C GLY A 141 -0.93 -22.76 -3.81
N ALA A 142 -0.11 -23.40 -2.98
CA ALA A 142 1.23 -22.93 -2.62
C ALA A 142 2.24 -22.94 -3.77
N SER A 143 1.95 -23.63 -4.87
CA SER A 143 2.78 -23.63 -6.09
C SER A 143 2.41 -22.54 -7.09
N LYS A 144 1.33 -21.80 -6.84
CA LYS A 144 0.84 -20.76 -7.76
C LYS A 144 1.63 -19.47 -7.60
N GLY A 145 2.62 -19.25 -8.48
CA GLY A 145 3.44 -18.03 -8.47
C GLY A 145 2.88 -16.87 -9.25
N SER A 146 2.36 -17.15 -10.45
CA SER A 146 1.86 -16.14 -11.37
C SER A 146 0.80 -16.74 -12.27
N LYS A 147 -0.08 -15.87 -12.79
CA LYS A 147 -1.03 -16.22 -13.84
C LYS A 147 -0.71 -15.37 -15.05
N ILE A 148 -0.50 -16.01 -16.20
CA ILE A 148 -0.51 -15.32 -17.49
C ILE A 148 -1.95 -15.26 -17.98
N SER A 149 -2.42 -14.09 -18.36
CA SER A 149 -3.77 -13.89 -18.90
C SER A 149 -3.70 -13.58 -20.39
N TYR A 150 -4.88 -13.54 -21.01
CA TYR A 150 -4.99 -13.42 -22.45
C TYR A 150 -4.36 -12.13 -23.03
N PRO A 151 -4.49 -10.96 -22.38
CA PRO A 151 -3.74 -9.76 -22.78
C PRO A 151 -2.22 -9.94 -22.80
N GLU A 152 -1.62 -10.59 -21.79
CA GLU A 152 -0.16 -10.80 -21.80
C GLU A 152 0.27 -11.76 -22.92
N ILE A 153 -0.54 -12.80 -23.21
CA ILE A 153 -0.30 -13.71 -24.34
C ILE A 153 -0.34 -12.95 -25.67
N GLN A 154 -1.32 -12.07 -25.87
CA GLN A 154 -1.41 -11.25 -27.09
C GLN A 154 -0.18 -10.35 -27.25
N ILE A 155 0.32 -9.76 -26.17
CA ILE A 155 1.52 -8.92 -26.21
C ILE A 155 2.75 -9.78 -26.58
N LEU A 156 2.93 -10.94 -25.96
CA LEU A 156 4.04 -11.85 -26.29
C LEU A 156 3.97 -12.31 -27.75
N SER A 157 2.77 -12.59 -28.25
CA SER A 157 2.55 -12.93 -29.66
C SER A 157 2.87 -11.76 -30.59
N ALA A 158 2.46 -10.54 -30.25
CA ALA A 158 2.74 -9.35 -31.05
C ALA A 158 4.25 -9.01 -31.14
N ILE A 159 5.03 -9.41 -30.12
CA ILE A 159 6.49 -9.23 -30.08
C ILE A 159 7.21 -10.45 -30.70
N ASN A 160 6.48 -11.43 -31.26
CA ASN A 160 7.01 -12.67 -31.84
C ASN A 160 7.81 -13.55 -30.86
N LEU A 161 7.38 -13.61 -29.59
CA LEU A 161 7.99 -14.46 -28.57
C LEU A 161 7.30 -15.83 -28.49
N GLU A 162 7.23 -16.53 -29.62
CA GLU A 162 6.50 -17.80 -29.76
C GLU A 162 7.07 -18.91 -28.87
N GLU A 163 8.39 -19.04 -28.79
CA GLU A 163 9.05 -20.04 -27.92
C GLU A 163 8.75 -19.78 -26.44
N SER A 164 8.71 -18.51 -26.01
CA SER A 164 8.31 -18.14 -24.64
C SER A 164 6.83 -18.45 -24.40
N LEU A 165 5.97 -18.29 -25.41
CA LEU A 165 4.58 -18.71 -25.33
C LEU A 165 4.44 -20.23 -25.17
N VAL A 166 5.21 -21.01 -25.93
CA VAL A 166 5.21 -22.48 -25.82
C VAL A 166 5.69 -22.91 -24.42
N GLU A 167 6.76 -22.30 -23.90
CA GLU A 167 7.20 -22.57 -22.52
C GLU A 167 6.09 -22.28 -21.49
N LEU A 168 5.49 -21.08 -21.56
CA LEU A 168 4.53 -20.62 -20.55
C LEU A 168 3.17 -21.32 -20.64
N LEU A 169 2.71 -21.67 -21.84
CA LEU A 169 1.38 -22.25 -22.07
C LEU A 169 1.37 -23.78 -22.12
N LYS A 170 2.45 -24.41 -22.62
CA LYS A 170 2.52 -25.87 -22.74
C LYS A 170 3.33 -26.47 -21.58
N VAL A 171 4.64 -26.17 -21.53
CA VAL A 171 5.56 -26.81 -20.58
C VAL A 171 5.20 -26.45 -19.13
N ARG A 172 5.04 -25.17 -18.82
CA ARG A 172 4.63 -24.70 -17.48
C ARG A 172 3.11 -24.61 -17.30
N GLY A 173 2.36 -24.78 -18.39
CA GLY A 173 0.91 -24.56 -18.43
C GLY A 173 0.04 -25.83 -18.37
N GLY A 174 0.65 -27.01 -18.19
CA GLY A 174 -0.06 -28.24 -17.83
C GLY A 174 0.30 -29.49 -18.63
N ASP A 175 1.42 -29.52 -19.35
CA ASP A 175 2.00 -30.76 -19.92
C ASP A 175 3.01 -31.37 -18.95
N LEU A 176 2.57 -32.36 -18.16
CA LEU A 176 3.39 -32.97 -17.09
C LEU A 176 4.67 -33.63 -17.61
N GLY A 177 4.60 -34.36 -18.74
CA GLY A 177 5.78 -35.03 -19.31
C GLY A 177 6.84 -34.02 -19.78
N SER A 178 6.43 -32.95 -20.46
CA SER A 178 7.34 -31.87 -20.84
C SER A 178 7.91 -31.15 -19.62
N PHE A 179 7.09 -30.95 -18.58
CA PHE A 179 7.49 -30.26 -17.36
C PHE A 179 8.53 -31.03 -16.54
N ASP A 180 8.31 -32.33 -16.36
CA ASP A 180 9.24 -33.21 -15.65
C ASP A 180 10.57 -33.30 -16.41
N ALA A 181 10.53 -33.46 -17.74
CA ALA A 181 11.73 -33.43 -18.58
C ALA A 181 12.48 -32.10 -18.49
N ALA A 182 11.78 -30.97 -18.45
CA ALA A 182 12.39 -29.65 -18.26
C ALA A 182 13.06 -29.52 -16.89
N ASN A 183 12.38 -29.92 -15.81
CA ASN A 183 12.95 -29.89 -14.46
C ASN A 183 14.17 -30.81 -14.31
N ASP A 184 14.12 -32.00 -14.90
CA ASP A 184 15.23 -32.95 -14.94
C ASP A 184 16.45 -32.37 -15.69
N SER A 185 16.21 -31.74 -16.84
CA SER A 185 17.25 -31.07 -17.62
C SER A 185 17.87 -29.91 -16.86
N ILE A 186 17.06 -29.06 -16.22
CA ILE A 186 17.52 -27.95 -15.38
C ILE A 186 18.38 -28.47 -14.23
N SER A 187 17.93 -29.54 -13.56
CA SER A 187 18.66 -30.14 -12.44
C SER A 187 20.03 -30.70 -12.85
N LYS A 188 20.10 -31.36 -14.01
CA LYS A 188 21.33 -32.04 -14.49
C LYS A 188 22.30 -31.10 -15.22
N THR A 189 21.79 -30.13 -15.97
CA THR A 189 22.59 -29.32 -16.90
C THR A 189 22.53 -27.81 -16.65
N GLY A 190 21.69 -27.36 -15.72
CA GLY A 190 21.47 -25.95 -15.39
C GLY A 190 20.50 -25.23 -16.33
N GLY A 191 19.93 -25.91 -17.33
CA GLY A 191 18.95 -25.33 -18.24
C GLY A 191 18.20 -26.38 -19.06
N PHE A 192 17.31 -25.92 -19.94
CA PHE A 192 16.60 -26.80 -20.89
C PHE A 192 16.38 -26.10 -22.23
N SER A 193 16.13 -26.90 -23.27
CA SER A 193 15.77 -26.42 -24.60
C SER A 193 14.45 -27.06 -25.01
N LEU A 194 13.50 -26.25 -25.51
CA LEU A 194 12.17 -26.71 -25.91
C LEU A 194 12.22 -27.83 -26.96
N LYS A 195 13.09 -27.67 -27.97
CA LYS A 195 13.28 -28.67 -29.04
C LYS A 195 13.81 -30.00 -28.52
N ALA A 196 14.62 -29.99 -27.47
CA ALA A 196 15.18 -31.20 -26.90
C ALA A 196 14.13 -32.02 -26.12
N ILE A 197 13.16 -31.36 -25.51
CA ILE A 197 12.12 -32.01 -24.67
C ILE A 197 10.81 -32.25 -25.41
N GLU A 198 10.64 -31.71 -26.62
CA GLU A 198 9.37 -31.75 -27.36
C GLU A 198 8.83 -33.17 -27.57
N HIS A 199 9.70 -34.14 -27.82
CA HIS A 199 9.36 -35.55 -28.01
C HIS A 199 8.91 -36.28 -26.73
N LEU A 200 9.17 -35.69 -25.55
CA LEU A 200 8.76 -36.22 -24.24
C LEU A 200 7.43 -35.62 -23.78
N GLY A 201 6.82 -34.75 -24.58
CA GLY A 201 5.56 -34.11 -24.25
C GLY A 201 4.39 -35.08 -24.25
N THR A 202 3.60 -35.04 -23.18
CA THR A 202 2.38 -35.83 -23.00
C THR A 202 1.12 -35.08 -23.46
N GLY A 203 1.27 -33.81 -23.83
CA GLY A 203 0.15 -32.92 -24.16
C GLY A 203 -0.42 -32.23 -22.93
N VAL A 204 -1.12 -31.12 -23.14
CA VAL A 204 -1.66 -30.31 -22.03
C VAL A 204 -2.91 -30.99 -21.46
N ILE A 205 -2.96 -31.20 -20.14
CA ILE A 205 -4.07 -31.90 -19.50
C ILE A 205 -5.39 -31.14 -19.68
N SER A 206 -5.40 -29.81 -19.57
CA SER A 206 -6.62 -29.01 -19.81
C SER A 206 -7.27 -29.26 -21.18
N THR A 207 -6.48 -29.48 -22.24
CA THR A 207 -7.01 -29.85 -23.57
C THR A 207 -7.54 -31.27 -23.62
N GLN A 208 -6.89 -32.22 -22.92
CA GLN A 208 -7.38 -33.59 -22.80
C GLN A 208 -8.69 -33.67 -22.01
N THR A 209 -8.80 -32.91 -20.93
CA THR A 209 -10.02 -32.79 -20.13
C THR A 209 -11.15 -32.19 -20.97
N LEU A 210 -10.90 -31.12 -21.72
CA LEU A 210 -11.90 -30.54 -22.62
C LEU A 210 -12.32 -31.52 -23.72
N HIS A 211 -11.38 -32.24 -24.33
CA HIS A 211 -11.68 -33.30 -25.29
C HIS A 211 -12.62 -34.34 -24.68
N THR A 212 -12.32 -34.80 -23.47
CA THR A 212 -13.11 -35.81 -22.76
C THR A 212 -14.51 -35.30 -22.45
N LEU A 213 -14.65 -34.04 -22.00
CA LEU A 213 -15.95 -33.41 -21.73
C LEU A 213 -16.80 -33.29 -23.01
N LEU A 214 -16.22 -32.85 -24.13
CA LEU A 214 -16.94 -32.75 -25.40
C LEU A 214 -17.34 -34.11 -25.96
N THR A 215 -16.46 -35.11 -25.85
CA THR A 215 -16.74 -36.48 -26.26
C THR A 215 -17.86 -37.09 -25.40
N ALA A 216 -17.88 -36.83 -24.09
CA ALA A 216 -18.97 -37.23 -23.20
C ALA A 216 -20.31 -36.55 -23.55
N MET A 217 -20.27 -35.35 -24.13
CA MET A 217 -21.45 -34.66 -24.69
C MET A 217 -21.83 -35.14 -26.10
N HIS A 218 -21.18 -36.18 -26.62
CA HIS A 218 -21.36 -36.72 -27.98
C HIS A 218 -21.00 -35.72 -29.10
N LEU A 219 -20.08 -34.79 -28.81
CA LEU A 219 -19.55 -33.84 -29.79
C LEU A 219 -18.19 -34.32 -30.32
N LYS A 220 -18.12 -34.55 -31.63
CA LYS A 220 -16.86 -34.84 -32.32
C LYS A 220 -15.98 -33.57 -32.30
N ASN A 221 -14.73 -33.71 -31.88
CA ASN A 221 -13.76 -32.62 -31.81
C ASN A 221 -12.37 -33.09 -32.25
N SER A 222 -11.48 -32.15 -32.60
CA SER A 222 -10.11 -32.40 -33.09
C SER A 222 -9.03 -31.84 -32.14
N LEU A 223 -9.31 -31.83 -30.84
CA LEU A 223 -8.40 -31.29 -29.82
C LEU A 223 -7.22 -32.21 -29.49
N LEU A 224 -7.34 -33.50 -29.81
CA LEU A 224 -6.31 -34.54 -29.67
C LEU A 224 -6.09 -35.21 -31.02
#